data_AF-L8GWT3-F1
#
_entry.id   AF-L8GWT3-F1
#
_cell.length_a   1.000
_cell.length_b   1.000
_cell.length_c   1.000
_cell.angle_alpha   90.00
_cell.angle_beta   90.00
_cell.angle_gamma   90.00
#
_symmetry.space_group_name_H-M   'P 1'
#
loop_
_entity.id
_entity.type
_entity.pdbx_description
1 polymer ?
#
loop_
_entity_poly.entity_id
_entity_poly.type
_entity_poly.pdbx_seq_one_letter_code
_entity_poly.pdbx_strand_id
1 'polypeptide(L)'
;MKNRNTSGGRKDRAQEAIESFSAIVEDSNSSPKFQYEIIRVPPYHYIHVLDNNANVVRVVEGPSRYTCLGHEKVILGPEPMIVVPPRHYATIENPVLKDAEGKIVLDKHKQAKLRHGELEIRFERDPFPLYPGEKLSGPVQPLVVVAENTALRLKALCDFDEAKAEEKGKEKGKGHHGRRVAGEEWLFAGPHTYFPRVEVAVMEVIHAVVLKPDQALHLRAYRDFVDRQGVERKAGEEWLVRTAGAYLPDVNEKLVTTVSGYILTSDKALHLRARTSFTDMYGNERKAGEEWLVTSEQGEVHIPDVYEEVVGTRSITSLSSRHIIENPVVDGASKLGARELRRGPLNFFLKPGETIQAGHLNEIYLLMAEDGLLMRAREAFEDVTEDDNKVKRITRRRAGDRWLVCGPREYIPPLEAEVIQRQRAVIQLEGLNLYIFNIGPIIGLAFLLLVLLWFVGRSLGGGSSAAPPTILDQQEL
;
A
#
# COMPACT_ATOMS: atom_id res chain seq x y z
N MET A 1 98.02 74.92 69.46
CA MET A 1 96.57 74.89 69.21
C MET A 1 96.12 73.45 68.98
N LYS A 2 95.08 73.04 69.71
CA LYS A 2 94.19 71.86 69.56
C LYS A 2 94.66 70.46 70.01
N ASN A 3 94.01 70.02 71.08
CA ASN A 3 93.84 68.67 71.65
C ASN A 3 92.86 67.79 70.86
N ARG A 4 93.06 66.45 70.94
CA ARG A 4 92.12 65.34 71.30
C ARG A 4 92.60 64.04 70.61
N ASN A 5 92.95 62.96 71.36
CA ASN A 5 92.09 61.83 71.82
C ASN A 5 91.24 61.21 70.69
N THR A 6 91.16 59.89 70.43
CA THR A 6 91.12 58.70 71.31
C THR A 6 91.28 57.39 70.50
N SER A 7 91.58 56.32 71.24
CA SER A 7 91.56 54.89 70.94
C SER A 7 90.31 54.27 70.26
N GLY A 8 90.51 53.13 69.59
CA GLY A 8 89.49 52.11 69.29
C GLY A 8 89.78 51.42 67.95
N GLY A 9 89.68 50.10 67.76
CA GLY A 9 89.24 49.02 68.61
C GLY A 9 89.45 47.71 67.83
N ARG A 10 90.11 46.76 68.48
CA ARG A 10 90.40 45.39 68.02
C ARG A 10 89.12 44.56 68.19
N LYS A 11 88.06 44.84 67.40
CA LYS A 11 86.74 44.21 67.53
C LYS A 11 86.27 43.36 66.35
N ASP A 12 86.98 43.34 65.22
CA ASP A 12 86.35 42.78 64.01
C ASP A 12 86.59 41.28 63.81
N ARG A 13 87.68 40.71 64.37
CA ARG A 13 88.02 39.28 64.13
C ARG A 13 87.28 38.27 65.02
N ALA A 14 86.77 38.69 66.18
CA ALA A 14 86.00 37.81 67.07
C ALA A 14 84.52 37.73 66.64
N GLN A 15 83.99 38.79 66.03
CA GLN A 15 82.61 38.85 65.55
C GLN A 15 82.45 38.02 64.26
N GLU A 16 83.39 38.12 63.32
CA GLU A 16 83.41 37.28 62.10
C GLU A 16 83.57 35.78 62.41
N ALA A 17 84.37 35.42 63.42
CA ALA A 17 84.54 34.03 63.82
C ALA A 17 83.27 33.45 64.47
N ILE A 18 82.53 34.25 65.26
CA ILE A 18 81.27 33.83 65.88
C ILE A 18 80.15 33.73 64.84
N GLU A 19 80.06 34.65 63.87
CA GLU A 19 79.10 34.57 62.76
C GLU A 19 79.38 33.39 61.82
N SER A 20 80.66 33.06 61.58
CA SER A 20 81.03 31.87 60.80
C SER A 20 80.73 30.55 61.53
N PHE A 21 80.83 30.53 62.86
CA PHE A 21 80.52 29.32 63.65
C PHE A 21 79.02 29.16 63.91
N SER A 22 78.25 30.25 64.04
CA SER A 22 76.79 30.19 64.07
C SER A 22 76.21 29.76 62.72
N ALA A 23 76.84 30.17 61.60
CA ALA A 23 76.45 29.71 60.26
C ALA A 23 76.74 28.21 60.03
N ILE A 24 77.74 27.62 60.71
CA ILE A 24 78.06 26.19 60.59
C ILE A 24 77.18 25.32 61.49
N VAL A 25 76.65 25.87 62.60
CA VAL A 25 75.80 25.12 63.54
C VAL A 25 74.31 25.17 63.17
N GLU A 26 73.84 26.21 62.47
CA GLU A 26 72.44 26.28 62.00
C GLU A 26 72.11 25.33 60.84
N ASP A 27 73.11 24.88 60.07
CA ASP A 27 72.89 23.99 58.91
C ASP A 27 72.83 22.49 59.25
N SER A 28 73.08 22.12 60.52
CA SER A 28 73.11 20.72 60.96
C SER A 28 71.81 20.19 61.56
N ASN A 29 70.75 21.03 61.63
CA ASN A 29 69.44 20.63 62.16
C ASN A 29 68.34 20.55 61.09
N SER A 30 68.74 20.40 59.83
CA SER A 30 67.84 20.03 58.74
C SER A 30 67.63 18.51 58.77
N SER A 31 66.68 18.04 59.59
CA SER A 31 65.97 16.79 59.28
C SER A 31 65.56 16.86 57.81
N PRO A 32 65.65 15.78 57.01
CA PRO A 32 65.26 15.84 55.61
C PRO A 32 63.81 16.35 55.57
N LYS A 33 63.62 17.61 55.14
CA LYS A 33 62.30 18.16 54.87
C LYS A 33 61.80 17.42 53.65
N PHE A 34 61.21 16.26 53.86
CA PHE A 34 60.34 15.65 52.87
C PHE A 34 59.27 16.71 52.60
N GLN A 35 59.37 17.36 51.44
CA GLN A 35 58.34 18.27 50.96
C GLN A 35 57.14 17.40 50.61
N TYR A 36 56.25 17.19 51.57
CA TYR A 36 54.98 16.52 51.30
C TYR A 36 54.08 17.54 50.60
N GLU A 37 53.69 17.25 49.37
CA GLU A 37 52.70 18.06 48.66
C GLU A 37 51.32 17.69 49.19
N ILE A 38 50.63 18.66 49.81
CA ILE A 38 49.26 18.49 50.32
C ILE A 38 48.29 18.97 49.26
N ILE A 39 47.49 18.05 48.74
CA ILE A 39 46.52 18.31 47.67
C ILE A 39 45.12 18.24 48.27
N ARG A 40 44.39 19.35 48.14
CA ARG A 40 42.98 19.41 48.55
C ARG A 40 42.13 18.88 47.40
N VAL A 41 41.46 17.75 47.62
CA VAL A 41 40.48 17.18 46.70
C VAL A 41 39.09 17.65 47.15
N PRO A 42 38.42 18.54 46.39
CA PRO A 42 37.09 19.04 46.74
C PRO A 42 36.01 17.93 46.72
N PRO A 43 34.80 18.17 47.27
CA PRO A 43 33.66 17.28 47.05
C PRO A 43 33.41 17.03 45.55
N TYR A 44 32.99 15.82 45.19
CA TYR A 44 32.72 15.40 43.81
C TYR A 44 33.90 15.60 42.84
N HIS A 45 35.13 15.58 43.35
CA HIS A 45 36.34 15.58 42.54
C HIS A 45 37.17 14.34 42.88
N TYR A 46 38.06 13.97 41.97
CA TYR A 46 38.99 12.86 42.17
C TYR A 46 40.37 13.18 41.59
N ILE A 47 41.38 12.48 42.11
CA ILE A 47 42.75 12.49 41.59
C ILE A 47 43.21 11.06 41.31
N HIS A 48 44.16 10.90 40.40
CA HIS A 48 44.90 9.65 40.24
C HIS A 48 46.29 9.78 40.83
N VAL A 49 46.65 8.85 41.69
CA VAL A 49 47.95 8.81 42.37
C VAL A 49 48.68 7.55 41.96
N LEU A 50 49.87 7.71 41.37
CA LEU A 50 50.82 6.66 41.07
C LEU A 50 51.71 6.42 42.29
N ASP A 51 51.73 5.19 42.78
CA ASP A 51 52.74 4.71 43.71
C ASP A 51 53.93 4.17 42.91
N ASN A 52 55.10 4.81 43.00
CA ASN A 52 56.31 4.42 42.26
C ASN A 52 56.95 3.12 42.79
N ASN A 53 56.70 2.74 44.05
CA ASN A 53 57.23 1.50 44.61
C ASN A 53 56.46 0.29 44.07
N ALA A 54 55.13 0.40 44.01
CA ALA A 54 54.26 -0.65 43.50
C ALA A 54 54.02 -0.56 41.98
N ASN A 55 54.32 0.59 41.38
CA ASN A 55 53.92 0.98 40.02
C ASN A 55 52.40 0.87 39.79
N VAL A 56 51.61 1.26 40.80
CA VAL A 56 50.14 1.13 40.81
C VAL A 56 49.50 2.50 40.85
N VAL A 57 48.56 2.72 39.95
CA VAL A 57 47.73 3.92 39.95
C VAL A 57 46.41 3.63 40.66
N ARG A 58 46.03 4.48 41.59
CA ARG A 58 44.74 4.41 42.29
C ARG A 58 43.99 5.73 42.22
N VAL A 59 42.67 5.65 42.37
CA VAL A 59 41.81 6.83 42.50
C VAL A 59 41.71 7.25 43.97
N VAL A 60 41.72 8.56 44.21
CA VAL A 60 41.39 9.14 45.52
C VAL A 60 40.23 10.12 45.31
N GLU A 61 39.13 9.83 45.97
CA GLU A 61 37.89 10.62 45.91
C GLU A 61 37.88 11.70 47.00
N GLY A 62 37.31 12.86 46.68
CA GLY A 62 37.06 13.93 47.65
C GLY A 62 35.68 13.80 48.32
N PRO A 63 35.42 14.53 49.42
CA PRO A 63 36.27 15.56 50.01
C PRO A 63 37.41 14.98 50.85
N SER A 64 38.65 15.30 50.50
CA SER A 64 39.83 14.79 51.19
C SER A 64 41.00 15.79 51.12
N ARG A 65 41.84 15.81 52.15
CA ARG A 65 43.15 16.47 52.12
C ARG A 65 44.19 15.39 51.95
N TYR A 66 44.58 15.13 50.70
CA TYR A 66 45.50 14.07 50.37
C TYR A 66 46.95 14.55 50.57
N THR A 67 47.72 13.83 51.39
CA THR A 67 49.15 14.08 51.58
C THR A 67 49.93 13.16 50.66
N CYS A 68 50.56 13.69 49.62
CA CYS A 68 51.36 12.90 48.70
C CYS A 68 52.68 12.49 49.37
N LEU A 69 52.93 11.18 49.45
CA LEU A 69 54.15 10.62 50.03
C LEU A 69 55.32 10.71 49.04
N GLY A 70 56.56 10.64 49.52
CA GLY A 70 57.74 10.79 48.65
C GLY A 70 57.91 9.73 47.54
N HIS A 71 57.26 8.57 47.68
CA HIS A 71 57.22 7.53 46.65
C HIS A 71 55.99 7.63 45.74
N GLU A 72 55.12 8.61 45.96
CA GLU A 72 53.89 8.79 45.21
C GLU A 72 53.99 10.00 44.29
N LYS A 73 53.21 9.98 43.22
CA LYS A 73 53.09 11.08 42.29
C LYS A 73 51.63 11.22 41.86
N VAL A 74 51.07 12.42 41.98
CA VAL A 74 49.76 12.70 41.40
C VAL A 74 49.93 12.87 39.89
N ILE A 75 49.18 12.08 39.12
CA ILE A 75 49.27 12.05 37.67
C ILE A 75 48.02 12.62 36.98
N LEU A 76 46.91 12.76 37.71
CA LEU A 76 45.66 13.34 37.23
C LEU A 76 44.97 14.12 38.36
N GLY A 77 44.38 15.25 38.00
CA GLY A 77 43.41 15.98 38.81
C GLY A 77 43.97 17.09 39.70
N PRO A 78 43.11 17.72 40.52
CA PRO A 78 41.71 17.33 40.79
C PRO A 78 40.76 17.53 39.60
N GLU A 79 40.14 16.46 39.12
CA GLU A 79 39.11 16.47 38.06
C GLU A 79 37.71 16.32 38.66
N PRO A 80 36.66 16.92 38.08
CA PRO A 80 35.28 16.69 38.52
C PRO A 80 34.82 15.27 38.20
N MET A 81 34.05 14.67 39.10
CA MET A 81 33.37 13.40 38.87
C MET A 81 32.33 13.52 37.75
N ILE A 82 32.06 12.40 37.08
CA ILE A 82 31.03 12.34 36.05
C ILE A 82 29.66 12.35 36.72
N VAL A 83 28.85 13.34 36.37
CA VAL A 83 27.45 13.45 36.81
C VAL A 83 26.56 13.01 35.66
N VAL A 84 25.71 12.01 35.89
CA VAL A 84 24.70 11.56 34.94
C VAL A 84 23.32 12.02 35.44
N PRO A 85 22.73 13.09 34.88
CA PRO A 85 21.44 13.59 35.31
C PRO A 85 20.30 12.58 35.08
N PRO A 86 19.10 12.83 35.66
CA PRO A 86 17.92 12.05 35.33
C PRO A 86 17.65 12.02 33.82
N ARG A 87 17.23 10.85 33.32
CA ARG A 87 16.97 10.60 31.89
C ARG A 87 18.16 10.83 30.97
N HIS A 88 19.38 10.69 31.49
CA HIS A 88 20.61 10.70 30.69
C HIS A 88 21.40 9.41 30.90
N TYR A 89 22.38 9.19 30.04
CA TYR A 89 23.35 8.11 30.15
C TYR A 89 24.75 8.56 29.73
N ALA A 90 25.75 7.84 30.20
CA ALA A 90 27.15 7.98 29.84
C ALA A 90 27.69 6.64 29.34
N THR A 91 28.50 6.67 28.28
CA THR A 91 29.20 5.48 27.77
C THR A 91 30.64 5.49 28.28
N ILE A 92 31.07 4.43 28.95
CA ILE A 92 32.41 4.29 29.53
C ILE A 92 33.18 3.23 28.77
N GLU A 93 34.38 3.56 28.30
CA GLU A 93 35.33 2.62 27.69
C GLU A 93 36.23 2.01 28.76
N ASN A 94 36.54 0.72 28.57
CA ASN A 94 37.36 -0.07 29.49
C ASN A 94 36.84 -0.05 30.94
N PRO A 95 35.54 -0.33 31.17
CA PRO A 95 34.91 -0.20 32.48
C PRO A 95 35.57 -1.10 33.52
N VAL A 96 35.59 -0.64 34.78
CA VAL A 96 36.07 -1.46 35.91
C VAL A 96 35.28 -2.75 36.05
N LEU A 97 35.99 -3.82 36.38
CA LEU A 97 35.42 -5.11 36.74
C LEU A 97 34.83 -5.03 38.14
N LYS A 98 33.58 -5.47 38.27
CA LYS A 98 32.85 -5.53 39.54
C LYS A 98 32.54 -6.97 39.91
N ASP A 99 32.55 -7.28 41.19
CA ASP A 99 32.10 -8.56 41.73
C ASP A 99 30.55 -8.63 41.79
N ALA A 100 30.03 -9.74 42.33
CA ALA A 100 28.58 -9.96 42.43
C ALA A 100 27.91 -8.95 43.36
N GLU A 101 28.66 -8.40 44.32
CA GLU A 101 28.24 -7.38 45.27
C GLU A 101 28.38 -5.94 44.72
N GLY A 102 28.88 -5.79 43.49
CA GLY A 102 29.05 -4.50 42.82
C GLY A 102 30.30 -3.72 43.24
N LYS A 103 31.20 -4.33 44.02
CA LYS A 103 32.48 -3.76 44.44
C LYS A 103 33.55 -4.02 43.40
N ILE A 104 34.51 -3.11 43.30
CA ILE A 104 35.56 -3.17 42.29
C ILE A 104 36.56 -4.28 42.62
N VAL A 105 36.81 -5.11 41.62
CA VAL A 105 37.80 -6.20 41.70
C VAL A 105 39.18 -5.60 41.51
N LEU A 106 40.03 -5.75 42.53
CA LEU A 106 41.42 -5.36 42.48
C LEU A 106 42.30 -6.55 42.07
N ASP A 107 43.45 -6.28 41.47
CA ASP A 107 44.47 -7.29 41.18
C ASP A 107 45.38 -7.56 42.39
N LYS A 108 46.42 -8.38 42.20
CA LYS A 108 47.40 -8.73 43.25
C LYS A 108 48.16 -7.52 43.79
N HIS A 109 48.24 -6.45 43.00
CA HIS A 109 48.95 -5.21 43.31
C HIS A 109 47.99 -4.09 43.78
N LYS A 110 46.71 -4.40 44.01
CA LYS A 110 45.65 -3.45 44.39
C LYS A 110 45.27 -2.44 43.28
N GLN A 111 45.62 -2.72 42.04
CA GLN A 111 45.15 -1.95 40.89
C GLN A 111 43.74 -2.40 40.50
N ALA A 112 42.87 -1.47 40.12
CA ALA A 112 41.54 -1.81 39.63
C ALA A 112 41.62 -2.58 38.31
N LYS A 113 41.00 -3.76 38.24
CA LYS A 113 40.90 -4.51 36.98
C LYS A 113 39.89 -3.86 36.06
N LEU A 114 40.24 -3.73 34.78
CA LEU A 114 39.36 -3.22 33.74
C LEU A 114 38.93 -4.33 32.80
N ARG A 115 37.75 -4.19 32.20
CA ARG A 115 37.33 -4.97 31.03
C ARG A 115 37.78 -4.26 29.76
N HIS A 116 39.04 -4.48 29.39
CA HIS A 116 39.66 -3.83 28.24
C HIS A 116 38.93 -4.17 26.94
N GLY A 117 38.66 -3.15 26.12
CA GLY A 117 37.96 -3.28 24.85
C GLY A 117 36.43 -3.37 24.96
N GLU A 118 35.88 -3.34 26.17
CA GLU A 118 34.43 -3.31 26.39
C GLU A 118 33.91 -1.89 26.66
N LEU A 119 32.60 -1.75 26.50
CA LEU A 119 31.83 -0.55 26.83
C LEU A 119 30.88 -0.86 27.98
N GLU A 120 30.62 0.13 28.84
CA GLU A 120 29.54 0.09 29.84
C GLU A 120 28.69 1.35 29.70
N ILE A 121 27.37 1.17 29.66
CA ILE A 121 26.43 2.29 29.74
C ILE A 121 26.04 2.50 31.19
N ARG A 122 26.24 3.72 31.70
CA ARG A 122 25.86 4.14 33.05
C ARG A 122 24.71 5.15 32.96
N PHE A 123 23.58 4.80 33.57
CA PHE A 123 22.41 5.68 33.73
C PHE A 123 22.55 6.57 34.98
N GLU A 124 21.49 7.32 35.28
CA GLU A 124 21.35 8.13 36.50
C GLU A 124 21.86 7.41 37.76
N ARG A 125 22.79 8.06 38.47
CA ARG A 125 23.39 7.61 39.73
C ARG A 125 24.17 8.73 40.39
N ASP A 126 24.66 8.45 41.59
CA ASP A 126 25.59 9.34 42.29
C ASP A 126 26.84 9.65 41.44
N PRO A 127 27.39 10.88 41.52
CA PRO A 127 28.59 11.25 40.78
C PRO A 127 29.73 10.25 41.04
N PHE A 128 30.37 9.80 39.96
CA PHE A 128 31.40 8.76 40.04
C PHE A 128 32.71 9.22 39.39
N PRO A 129 33.86 8.81 39.94
CA PRO A 129 35.14 9.04 39.30
C PRO A 129 35.35 8.07 38.13
N LEU A 130 36.28 8.41 37.23
CA LEU A 130 36.83 7.44 36.29
C LEU A 130 38.06 6.78 36.91
N TYR A 131 38.12 5.46 36.87
CA TYR A 131 39.29 4.72 37.33
C TYR A 131 40.45 4.84 36.33
N PRO A 132 41.70 4.63 36.77
CA PRO A 132 42.84 4.67 35.86
C PRO A 132 42.66 3.73 34.67
N GLY A 133 42.54 4.28 33.46
CA GLY A 133 42.32 3.56 32.21
C GLY A 133 40.87 3.54 31.70
N GLU A 134 39.89 3.84 32.56
CA GLU A 134 38.52 4.15 32.11
C GLU A 134 38.53 5.47 31.34
N LYS A 135 37.71 5.55 30.30
CA LYS A 135 37.51 6.79 29.54
C LYS A 135 36.03 7.02 29.31
N LEU A 136 35.61 8.28 29.37
CA LEU A 136 34.26 8.66 28.96
C LEU A 136 34.22 8.73 27.42
N SER A 137 33.40 7.89 26.81
CA SER A 137 33.19 7.86 25.35
C SER A 137 32.16 8.93 24.97
N GLY A 138 32.63 10.13 24.63
CA GLY A 138 31.79 11.27 24.26
C GLY A 138 31.14 12.00 25.46
N PRO A 139 30.23 12.95 25.23
CA PRO A 139 29.52 13.64 26.31
C PRO A 139 28.42 12.76 26.93
N VAL A 140 27.92 13.15 28.10
CA VAL A 140 26.68 12.59 28.67
C VAL A 140 25.51 12.93 27.76
N GLN A 141 24.70 11.93 27.39
CA GLN A 141 23.64 12.04 26.39
C GLN A 141 22.25 11.84 27.02
N PRO A 142 21.21 12.55 26.55
CA PRO A 142 19.83 12.28 26.99
C PRO A 142 19.33 10.95 26.43
N LEU A 143 18.46 10.27 27.16
CA LEU A 143 17.73 9.10 26.66
C LEU A 143 16.80 9.50 25.51
N VAL A 144 16.69 8.63 24.52
CA VAL A 144 15.84 8.87 23.35
C VAL A 144 14.39 8.59 23.71
N VAL A 145 13.54 9.60 23.64
CA VAL A 145 12.09 9.45 23.79
C VAL A 145 11.49 9.19 22.41
N VAL A 146 10.89 8.02 22.24
CA VAL A 146 10.23 7.61 21.00
C VAL A 146 8.77 8.00 21.10
N ALA A 147 8.31 8.85 20.19
CA ALA A 147 6.95 9.37 20.18
C ALA A 147 5.94 8.34 19.65
N GLU A 148 4.65 8.59 19.85
CA GLU A 148 3.59 7.85 19.16
C GLU A 148 3.77 7.92 17.64
N ASN A 149 3.36 6.87 16.93
CA ASN A 149 3.51 6.75 15.48
C ASN A 149 4.97 6.85 14.97
N THR A 150 5.95 6.63 15.85
CA THR A 150 7.37 6.51 15.49
C THR A 150 7.98 5.27 16.13
N ALA A 151 9.06 4.77 15.53
CA ALA A 151 9.84 3.67 16.05
C ALA A 151 11.32 3.84 15.78
N LEU A 152 12.16 3.27 16.64
CA LEU A 152 13.58 3.10 16.36
C LEU A 152 13.77 1.75 15.68
N ARG A 153 14.45 1.74 14.53
CA ARG A 153 14.98 0.51 13.95
C ARG A 153 16.28 0.17 14.65
N LEU A 154 16.28 -0.95 15.35
CA LEU A 154 17.40 -1.45 16.13
C LEU A 154 18.07 -2.60 15.39
N LYS A 155 19.38 -2.74 15.60
CA LYS A 155 20.18 -3.84 15.06
C LYS A 155 21.09 -4.43 16.13
N ALA A 156 21.09 -5.75 16.27
CA ALA A 156 22.04 -6.45 17.13
C ALA A 156 23.44 -6.41 16.52
N LEU A 157 24.43 -5.97 17.29
CA LEU A 157 25.85 -5.96 16.92
C LEU A 157 26.51 -7.31 17.19
N CYS A 158 26.04 -8.04 18.19
CA CYS A 158 26.50 -9.37 18.58
C CYS A 158 25.34 -10.22 19.09
N ASP A 159 25.60 -11.51 19.32
CA ASP A 159 24.65 -12.40 19.99
C ASP A 159 24.51 -12.00 21.46
N PHE A 160 23.28 -11.84 21.95
CA PHE A 160 23.02 -11.60 23.37
C PHE A 160 21.65 -12.12 23.83
N ASP A 161 21.53 -12.39 25.13
CA ASP A 161 20.27 -12.83 25.75
C ASP A 161 19.54 -11.62 26.34
N GLU A 162 18.34 -11.29 25.84
CA GLU A 162 17.56 -10.17 26.39
C GLU A 162 17.17 -10.39 27.86
N ALA A 163 16.87 -11.64 28.25
CA ALA A 163 16.40 -12.02 29.59
C ALA A 163 17.43 -11.80 30.71
N LYS A 164 18.73 -11.94 30.42
CA LYS A 164 19.79 -11.69 31.42
C LYS A 164 20.06 -10.21 31.65
N ALA A 165 19.64 -9.37 30.70
CA ALA A 165 19.90 -7.93 30.73
C ALA A 165 18.77 -7.14 31.42
N GLU A 166 17.56 -7.68 31.51
CA GLU A 166 16.44 -7.07 32.26
C GLU A 166 16.70 -6.95 33.76
N GLU A 167 17.58 -7.79 34.33
CA GLU A 167 17.93 -7.77 35.75
C GLU A 167 18.68 -6.50 36.18
N LYS A 168 19.28 -5.76 35.22
CA LYS A 168 20.06 -4.53 35.49
C LYS A 168 19.34 -3.22 35.16
N GLY A 169 18.13 -3.26 34.62
CA GLY A 169 17.37 -2.07 34.25
C GLY A 169 15.89 -2.40 34.06
N LYS A 170 15.09 -2.11 35.08
CA LYS A 170 13.64 -2.37 35.09
C LYS A 170 12.93 -1.61 33.96
N GLU A 171 12.48 -2.32 32.93
CA GLU A 171 11.19 -2.08 32.30
C GLU A 171 10.72 -3.33 31.54
N LYS A 172 9.53 -3.83 31.87
CA LYS A 172 8.87 -4.96 31.18
C LYS A 172 8.25 -4.48 29.87
N GLY A 173 9.06 -4.33 28.83
CA GLY A 173 8.55 -4.19 27.47
C GLY A 173 7.91 -5.51 27.02
N LYS A 174 6.66 -5.49 26.56
CA LYS A 174 6.02 -6.62 25.87
C LYS A 174 6.69 -6.80 24.49
N GLY A 175 7.87 -7.41 24.47
CA GLY A 175 8.60 -7.73 23.24
C GLY A 175 9.33 -9.05 23.46
N HIS A 176 9.33 -9.91 22.44
CA HIS A 176 9.85 -11.28 22.44
C HIS A 176 11.07 -11.50 23.36
N HIS A 177 10.86 -12.14 24.52
CA HIS A 177 11.97 -12.60 25.37
C HIS A 177 12.72 -13.72 24.65
N GLY A 178 13.84 -13.38 24.01
CA GLY A 178 14.61 -14.32 23.21
C GLY A 178 16.09 -13.97 23.17
N ARG A 179 16.90 -14.96 22.82
CA ARG A 179 18.27 -14.73 22.40
C ARG A 179 18.24 -14.02 21.06
N ARG A 180 18.89 -12.86 20.98
CA ARG A 180 19.09 -12.11 19.73
C ARG A 180 20.36 -12.60 19.05
N VAL A 181 20.33 -12.66 17.73
CA VAL A 181 21.48 -13.06 16.90
C VAL A 181 22.11 -11.81 16.28
N ALA A 182 23.43 -11.81 16.13
CA ALA A 182 24.16 -10.73 15.48
C ALA A 182 23.58 -10.41 14.09
N GLY A 183 23.29 -9.13 13.84
CA GLY A 183 22.70 -8.64 12.60
C GLY A 183 21.18 -8.74 12.51
N GLU A 184 20.50 -9.31 13.51
CA GLU A 184 19.05 -9.25 13.64
C GLU A 184 18.57 -7.79 13.79
N GLU A 185 17.44 -7.46 13.16
CA GLU A 185 16.85 -6.13 13.17
C GLU A 185 15.40 -6.20 13.66
N TRP A 186 15.00 -5.25 14.49
CA TRP A 186 13.64 -5.15 15.03
C TRP A 186 13.26 -3.69 15.30
N LEU A 187 11.97 -3.44 15.56
CA LEU A 187 11.48 -2.12 15.92
C LEU A 187 11.28 -1.98 17.44
N PHE A 188 11.64 -0.81 17.95
CA PHE A 188 11.21 -0.31 19.25
C PHE A 188 10.19 0.80 19.01
N ALA A 189 8.90 0.46 19.05
CA ALA A 189 7.80 1.38 18.78
C ALA A 189 7.46 2.23 20.02
N GLY A 190 7.15 3.51 19.81
CA GLY A 190 6.69 4.42 20.88
C GLY A 190 5.22 4.21 21.27
N PRO A 191 4.73 4.90 22.33
CA PRO A 191 5.43 5.93 23.09
C PRO A 191 6.23 5.36 24.27
N HIS A 192 7.56 5.30 24.15
CA HIS A 192 8.44 4.75 25.19
C HIS A 192 9.81 5.45 25.19
N THR A 193 10.52 5.38 26.32
CA THR A 193 11.90 5.86 26.40
C THR A 193 12.84 4.70 26.08
N TYR A 194 13.71 4.88 25.10
CA TYR A 194 14.69 3.86 24.72
C TYR A 194 15.90 3.92 25.64
N PHE A 195 16.21 2.79 26.29
CA PHE A 195 17.41 2.60 27.08
C PHE A 195 18.49 1.91 26.23
N PRO A 196 19.56 2.63 25.83
CA PRO A 196 20.58 2.09 24.93
C PRO A 196 21.36 0.95 25.58
N ARG A 197 21.87 0.06 24.72
CA ARG A 197 22.67 -1.11 25.07
C ARG A 197 23.93 -1.14 24.22
N VAL A 198 25.00 -1.75 24.74
CA VAL A 198 26.28 -1.82 24.01
C VAL A 198 26.22 -2.84 22.87
N GLU A 199 25.33 -3.82 22.98
CA GLU A 199 25.09 -4.87 21.99
C GLU A 199 24.12 -4.44 20.88
N VAL A 200 23.52 -3.24 20.96
CA VAL A 200 22.45 -2.80 20.07
C VAL A 200 22.79 -1.43 19.46
N ALA A 201 22.72 -1.34 18.13
CA ALA A 201 22.84 -0.10 17.40
C ALA A 201 21.45 0.44 17.00
N VAL A 202 21.25 1.74 17.17
CA VAL A 202 20.10 2.47 16.60
C VAL A 202 20.45 2.83 15.16
N MET A 203 19.69 2.29 14.20
CA MET A 203 19.93 2.47 12.77
C MET A 203 19.24 3.74 12.25
N GLU A 204 17.93 3.84 12.44
CA GLU A 204 17.12 4.96 11.94
C GLU A 204 15.83 5.15 12.76
N VAL A 205 15.20 6.31 12.62
CA VAL A 205 13.88 6.61 13.17
C VAL A 205 12.83 6.44 12.06
N ILE A 206 11.95 5.45 12.21
CA ILE A 206 10.86 5.19 11.30
C ILE A 206 9.63 5.97 11.75
N HIS A 207 8.98 6.63 10.81
CA HIS A 207 7.73 7.36 11.03
C HIS A 207 6.59 6.57 10.38
N ALA A 208 5.42 6.56 11.04
CA ALA A 208 4.23 6.00 10.44
C ALA A 208 3.78 6.82 9.23
N VAL A 209 3.31 6.14 8.21
CA VAL A 209 2.72 6.75 7.02
C VAL A 209 1.22 6.89 7.26
N VAL A 210 0.70 8.11 7.11
CA VAL A 210 -0.72 8.39 7.30
C VAL A 210 -1.50 8.05 6.04
N LEU A 211 -2.37 7.05 6.13
CA LEU A 211 -3.27 6.62 5.07
C LEU A 211 -4.63 7.29 5.18
N LYS A 212 -5.08 7.89 4.08
CA LYS A 212 -6.45 8.36 3.91
C LYS A 212 -7.40 7.21 3.51
N PRO A 213 -8.72 7.38 3.68
CA PRO A 213 -9.70 6.35 3.31
C PRO A 213 -9.70 5.95 1.83
N ASP A 214 -9.28 6.85 0.94
CA ASP A 214 -9.18 6.65 -0.51
C ASP A 214 -7.77 6.22 -0.97
N GLN A 215 -6.91 5.80 -0.04
CA GLN A 215 -5.52 5.44 -0.32
C GLN A 215 -5.16 4.08 0.28
N ALA A 216 -4.16 3.43 -0.33
CA ALA A 216 -3.54 2.22 0.20
C ALA A 216 -2.01 2.32 0.15
N LEU A 217 -1.33 1.63 1.07
CA LEU A 217 0.12 1.47 1.02
C LEU A 217 0.46 0.23 0.23
N HIS A 218 1.30 0.38 -0.78
CA HIS A 218 1.91 -0.73 -1.49
C HIS A 218 3.21 -1.10 -0.80
N LEU A 219 3.21 -2.29 -0.20
CA LEU A 219 4.32 -2.84 0.55
C LEU A 219 4.93 -4.02 -0.21
N ARG A 220 6.22 -4.26 0.05
CA ARG A 220 6.95 -5.42 -0.43
C ARG A 220 7.73 -6.07 0.70
N ALA A 221 7.67 -7.39 0.79
CA ALA A 221 8.43 -8.16 1.75
C ALA A 221 9.92 -8.16 1.40
N TYR A 222 10.77 -7.80 2.36
CA TYR A 222 12.22 -7.92 2.21
C TYR A 222 12.72 -9.36 2.43
N ARG A 223 12.07 -10.08 3.35
CA ARG A 223 12.37 -11.47 3.74
C ARG A 223 11.07 -12.22 3.96
N ASP A 224 11.17 -13.53 4.13
CA ASP A 224 10.04 -14.35 4.58
C ASP A 224 9.70 -13.97 6.03
N PHE A 225 8.45 -13.60 6.28
CA PHE A 225 7.97 -13.24 7.62
C PHE A 225 6.44 -13.39 7.72
N VAL A 226 5.91 -13.23 8.93
CA VAL A 226 4.46 -13.19 9.15
C VAL A 226 4.08 -11.73 9.38
N ASP A 227 3.15 -11.22 8.57
CA ASP A 227 2.69 -9.84 8.70
C ASP A 227 1.81 -9.64 9.95
N ARG A 228 1.45 -8.38 10.23
CA ARG A 228 0.62 -8.00 11.39
C ARG A 228 -0.77 -8.65 11.39
N GLN A 229 -1.26 -9.10 10.24
CA GLN A 229 -2.56 -9.76 10.09
C GLN A 229 -2.45 -11.29 10.26
N GLY A 230 -1.23 -11.81 10.45
CA GLY A 230 -0.97 -13.23 10.59
C GLY A 230 -0.79 -13.95 9.25
N VAL A 231 -0.61 -13.21 8.15
CA VAL A 231 -0.39 -13.79 6.81
C VAL A 231 1.10 -14.03 6.61
N GLU A 232 1.45 -15.25 6.21
CA GLU A 232 2.81 -15.59 5.78
C GLU A 232 3.14 -14.90 4.46
N ARG A 233 4.14 -14.02 4.47
CA ARG A 233 4.65 -13.29 3.31
C ARG A 233 5.99 -13.86 2.88
N LYS A 234 6.17 -14.08 1.58
CA LYS A 234 7.45 -14.51 1.00
C LYS A 234 8.30 -13.32 0.57
N ALA A 235 9.62 -13.48 0.56
CA ALA A 235 10.55 -12.46 0.10
C ALA A 235 10.21 -12.02 -1.34
N GLY A 236 10.06 -10.71 -1.52
CA GLY A 236 9.67 -10.10 -2.79
C GLY A 236 8.17 -10.08 -3.07
N GLU A 237 7.34 -10.72 -2.25
CA GLU A 237 5.88 -10.61 -2.35
C GLU A 237 5.44 -9.16 -2.11
N GLU A 238 4.43 -8.73 -2.87
CA GLU A 238 3.88 -7.38 -2.81
C GLU A 238 2.39 -7.44 -2.47
N TRP A 239 1.93 -6.52 -1.62
CA TRP A 239 0.51 -6.44 -1.21
C TRP A 239 0.12 -5.00 -0.86
N LEU A 240 -1.18 -4.78 -0.69
CA LEU A 240 -1.74 -3.50 -0.26
C LEU A 240 -2.24 -3.53 1.19
N VAL A 241 -1.98 -2.46 1.92
CA VAL A 241 -2.65 -2.15 3.19
C VAL A 241 -3.63 -1.01 2.97
N ARG A 242 -4.92 -1.29 3.20
CA ARG A 242 -6.05 -0.38 2.95
C ARG A 242 -6.63 0.25 4.22
N THR A 243 -6.12 -0.10 5.39
CA THR A 243 -6.62 0.41 6.67
C THR A 243 -6.26 1.88 6.82
N ALA A 244 -7.27 2.75 6.84
CA ALA A 244 -7.07 4.18 7.08
C ALA A 244 -6.47 4.44 8.47
N GLY A 245 -5.60 5.44 8.56
CA GLY A 245 -4.90 5.80 9.79
C GLY A 245 -3.38 5.76 9.65
N ALA A 246 -2.67 5.89 10.77
CA ALA A 246 -1.22 5.81 10.80
C ALA A 246 -0.77 4.34 10.71
N TYR A 247 -0.05 4.01 9.64
CA TYR A 247 0.55 2.70 9.46
C TYR A 247 2.07 2.80 9.67
N LEU A 248 2.58 2.09 10.68
CA LEU A 248 4.01 2.01 10.95
C LEU A 248 4.55 0.74 10.28
N PRO A 249 5.36 0.85 9.21
CA PRO A 249 5.92 -0.32 8.52
C PRO A 249 6.86 -1.10 9.44
N ASP A 250 6.80 -2.42 9.39
CA ASP A 250 7.72 -3.30 10.11
C ASP A 250 9.10 -3.39 9.41
N VAL A 251 10.12 -3.94 10.07
CA VAL A 251 11.50 -4.09 9.53
C VAL A 251 11.53 -4.83 8.20
N ASN A 252 10.67 -5.85 8.06
CA ASN A 252 10.60 -6.68 6.86
C ASN A 252 9.66 -6.11 5.79
N GLU A 253 9.01 -4.98 6.06
CA GLU A 253 8.09 -4.31 5.15
C GLU A 253 8.77 -3.13 4.48
N LYS A 254 9.00 -3.23 3.17
CA LYS A 254 9.51 -2.12 2.37
C LYS A 254 8.33 -1.38 1.73
N LEU A 255 8.19 -0.10 2.07
CA LEU A 255 7.27 0.79 1.37
C LEU A 255 7.72 0.99 -0.09
N VAL A 256 6.84 0.65 -1.03
CA VAL A 256 7.05 0.89 -2.47
C VAL A 256 6.46 2.23 -2.87
N THR A 257 5.16 2.41 -2.65
CA THR A 257 4.43 3.66 -2.96
C THR A 257 3.11 3.74 -2.21
N THR A 258 2.51 4.93 -2.16
CA THR A 258 1.10 5.11 -1.79
C THR A 258 0.26 5.11 -3.07
N VAL A 259 -0.79 4.30 -3.12
CA VAL A 259 -1.71 4.18 -4.25
C VAL A 259 -3.01 4.91 -3.91
N SER A 260 -3.42 5.84 -4.74
CA SER A 260 -4.72 6.52 -4.62
C SER A 260 -5.79 5.77 -5.40
N GLY A 261 -7.00 5.74 -4.85
CA GLY A 261 -8.17 5.17 -5.49
C GLY A 261 -8.70 6.02 -6.63
N TYR A 262 -9.29 5.35 -7.62
CA TYR A 262 -10.04 5.98 -8.70
C TYR A 262 -11.48 6.15 -8.25
N ILE A 263 -11.97 7.39 -8.33
CA ILE A 263 -13.37 7.72 -8.07
C ILE A 263 -14.19 7.31 -9.29
N LEU A 264 -15.12 6.39 -9.08
CA LEU A 264 -16.06 5.87 -10.07
C LEU A 264 -17.39 6.60 -9.94
N THR A 265 -17.94 6.95 -11.08
CA THR A 265 -19.22 7.68 -11.20
C THR A 265 -20.11 6.96 -12.19
N SER A 266 -21.39 7.33 -12.25
CA SER A 266 -22.33 6.72 -13.21
C SER A 266 -21.87 6.88 -14.66
N ASP A 267 -21.05 7.89 -14.97
CA ASP A 267 -20.48 8.16 -16.29
C ASP A 267 -19.06 7.60 -16.51
N LYS A 268 -18.39 7.07 -15.46
CA LYS A 268 -16.99 6.59 -15.54
C LYS A 268 -16.81 5.21 -14.93
N ALA A 269 -16.29 4.30 -15.74
CA ALA A 269 -15.81 2.99 -15.32
C ALA A 269 -14.29 2.90 -15.42
N LEU A 270 -13.68 2.08 -14.58
CA LEU A 270 -12.25 1.79 -14.62
C LEU A 270 -12.01 0.51 -15.41
N HIS A 271 -11.12 0.56 -16.40
CA HIS A 271 -10.72 -0.57 -17.21
C HIS A 271 -9.42 -1.17 -16.66
N LEU A 272 -9.53 -2.39 -16.14
CA LEU A 272 -8.46 -3.13 -15.51
C LEU A 272 -8.06 -4.34 -16.34
N ARG A 273 -6.81 -4.76 -16.17
CA ARG A 273 -6.24 -6.00 -16.70
C ARG A 273 -5.52 -6.76 -15.58
N ALA A 274 -5.70 -8.06 -15.51
CA ALA A 274 -4.99 -8.91 -14.56
C ALA A 274 -3.56 -9.18 -15.05
N ARG A 275 -2.56 -8.89 -14.22
CA ARG A 275 -1.15 -9.24 -14.48
C ARG A 275 -0.88 -10.73 -14.29
N THR A 276 -1.54 -11.31 -13.29
CA THR A 276 -1.45 -12.73 -12.91
C THR A 276 -2.85 -13.23 -12.58
N SER A 277 -3.03 -14.54 -12.47
CA SER A 277 -4.30 -15.09 -11.98
C SER A 277 -4.43 -14.84 -10.48
N PHE A 278 -5.52 -14.23 -10.03
CA PHE A 278 -5.78 -13.91 -8.62
C PHE A 278 -7.28 -13.75 -8.38
N THR A 279 -7.69 -13.64 -7.11
CA THR A 279 -9.06 -13.32 -6.74
C THR A 279 -9.16 -11.83 -6.43
N ASP A 280 -10.05 -11.11 -7.10
CA ASP A 280 -10.24 -9.67 -6.90
C ASP A 280 -10.86 -9.35 -5.53
N MET A 281 -10.84 -8.07 -5.14
CA MET A 281 -11.39 -7.63 -3.85
C MET A 281 -12.91 -7.86 -3.70
N TYR A 282 -13.61 -8.14 -4.80
CA TYR A 282 -15.03 -8.43 -4.84
C TYR A 282 -15.33 -9.94 -4.85
N GLY A 283 -14.30 -10.78 -4.79
CA GLY A 283 -14.42 -12.25 -4.73
C GLY A 283 -14.49 -12.94 -6.09
N ASN A 284 -14.23 -12.26 -7.21
CA ASN A 284 -14.23 -12.89 -8.53
C ASN A 284 -12.82 -13.40 -8.88
N GLU A 285 -12.75 -14.61 -9.44
CA GLU A 285 -11.50 -15.16 -9.97
C GLU A 285 -11.17 -14.49 -11.31
N ARG A 286 -9.98 -13.92 -11.40
CA ARG A 286 -9.42 -13.30 -12.61
C ARG A 286 -8.28 -14.15 -13.15
N LYS A 287 -8.27 -14.39 -14.45
CA LYS A 287 -7.17 -15.08 -15.13
C LYS A 287 -6.14 -14.08 -15.63
N ALA A 288 -4.87 -14.48 -15.68
CA ALA A 288 -3.81 -13.63 -16.24
C ALA A 288 -4.16 -13.13 -17.66
N GLY A 289 -4.06 -11.82 -17.88
CA GLY A 289 -4.41 -11.15 -19.13
C GLY A 289 -5.90 -10.86 -19.32
N GLU A 290 -6.79 -11.34 -18.43
CA GLU A 290 -8.21 -11.01 -18.47
C GLU A 290 -8.40 -9.50 -18.25
N GLU A 291 -9.34 -8.90 -19.00
CA GLU A 291 -9.71 -7.50 -18.87
C GLU A 291 -11.16 -7.37 -18.43
N TRP A 292 -11.44 -6.44 -17.52
CA TRP A 292 -12.80 -6.16 -17.04
C TRP A 292 -12.98 -4.68 -16.73
N LEU A 293 -14.23 -4.32 -16.42
CA LEU A 293 -14.60 -2.99 -15.97
C LEU A 293 -15.06 -3.04 -14.52
N VAL A 294 -14.60 -2.07 -13.74
CA VAL A 294 -15.15 -1.75 -12.41
C VAL A 294 -16.02 -0.50 -12.55
N THR A 295 -17.27 -0.59 -12.09
CA THR A 295 -18.26 0.49 -12.17
C THR A 295 -18.64 0.96 -10.77
N SER A 296 -19.37 2.09 -10.70
CA SER A 296 -19.90 2.61 -9.43
C SER A 296 -20.88 1.67 -8.72
N GLU A 297 -21.38 0.63 -9.39
CA GLU A 297 -22.25 -0.39 -8.78
C GLU A 297 -21.50 -1.30 -7.79
N GLN A 298 -20.19 -1.49 -8.00
CA GLN A 298 -19.34 -2.31 -7.13
C GLN A 298 -18.72 -1.47 -5.99
N GLY A 299 -18.54 -0.16 -6.21
CA GLY A 299 -18.06 0.78 -5.20
C GLY A 299 -17.77 2.15 -5.81
N GLU A 300 -17.88 3.20 -4.99
CA GLU A 300 -17.60 4.58 -5.42
C GLU A 300 -16.12 4.85 -5.64
N VAL A 301 -15.24 4.16 -4.93
CA VAL A 301 -13.79 4.28 -5.06
C VAL A 301 -13.19 2.89 -5.22
N HIS A 302 -12.39 2.72 -6.26
CA HIS A 302 -11.63 1.50 -6.48
C HIS A 302 -10.14 1.80 -6.43
N ILE A 303 -9.44 1.19 -5.46
CA ILE A 303 -7.98 1.27 -5.36
C ILE A 303 -7.40 0.02 -6.04
N PRO A 304 -6.71 0.18 -7.19
CA PRO A 304 -6.16 -0.95 -7.94
C PRO A 304 -5.20 -1.76 -7.10
N ASP A 305 -5.38 -3.09 -7.09
CA ASP A 305 -4.51 -4.03 -6.40
C ASP A 305 -3.16 -4.23 -7.13
N VAL A 306 -2.20 -4.89 -6.45
CA VAL A 306 -0.85 -5.16 -6.97
C VAL A 306 -0.89 -5.97 -8.29
N TYR A 307 -1.86 -6.89 -8.39
CA TYR A 307 -2.05 -7.75 -9.55
C TYR A 307 -2.92 -7.12 -10.64
N GLU A 308 -3.45 -5.91 -10.40
CA GLU A 308 -4.27 -5.17 -11.34
C GLU A 308 -3.44 -4.13 -12.07
N GLU A 309 -3.59 -4.08 -13.38
CA GLU A 309 -3.03 -3.05 -14.23
C GLU A 309 -4.16 -2.15 -14.73
N VAL A 310 -4.03 -0.84 -14.48
CA VAL A 310 -4.97 0.15 -14.99
C VAL A 310 -4.67 0.39 -16.47
N VAL A 311 -5.55 -0.09 -17.35
CA VAL A 311 -5.46 0.17 -18.80
C VAL A 311 -5.96 1.58 -19.12
N GLY A 312 -7.00 2.03 -18.42
CA GLY A 312 -7.53 3.39 -18.57
C GLY A 312 -8.91 3.54 -17.94
N THR A 313 -9.58 4.65 -18.26
CA THR A 313 -10.97 4.89 -17.88
C THR A 313 -11.89 4.84 -19.10
N ARG A 314 -13.11 4.35 -18.91
CA ARG A 314 -14.14 4.26 -19.95
C ARG A 314 -15.30 5.17 -19.58
N SER A 315 -15.65 6.07 -20.49
CA SER A 315 -16.85 6.88 -20.38
C SER A 315 -18.09 6.06 -20.74
N ILE A 316 -19.21 6.40 -20.14
CA ILE A 316 -20.50 5.80 -20.48
C ILE A 316 -20.83 6.07 -21.96
N THR A 317 -21.36 5.06 -22.63
CA THR A 317 -21.92 5.19 -23.96
C THR A 317 -23.43 5.36 -23.80
N SER A 318 -23.94 6.49 -24.28
CA SER A 318 -25.38 6.75 -24.38
C SER A 318 -25.84 6.49 -25.80
N LEU A 319 -26.63 5.45 -26.01
CA LEU A 319 -27.32 5.24 -27.28
C LEU A 319 -28.64 6.00 -27.24
N SER A 320 -28.94 6.79 -28.28
CA SER A 320 -30.25 7.42 -28.46
C SER A 320 -31.27 6.48 -29.13
N SER A 321 -30.79 5.61 -30.02
CA SER A 321 -31.61 4.76 -30.90
C SER A 321 -31.09 3.32 -30.98
N ARG A 322 -30.47 2.90 -32.08
CA ARG A 322 -29.98 1.53 -32.31
C ARG A 322 -28.57 1.57 -32.84
N HIS A 323 -27.70 0.76 -32.26
CA HIS A 323 -26.31 0.64 -32.69
C HIS A 323 -25.92 -0.84 -32.73
N ILE A 324 -25.08 -1.19 -33.70
CA ILE A 324 -24.45 -2.51 -33.75
C ILE A 324 -23.18 -2.45 -32.92
N ILE A 325 -23.07 -3.43 -32.03
CA ILE A 325 -21.85 -3.71 -31.29
C ILE A 325 -21.16 -4.86 -31.98
N GLU A 326 -19.93 -4.62 -32.39
CA GLU A 326 -19.04 -5.63 -32.94
C GLU A 326 -18.27 -6.30 -31.79
N ASN A 327 -18.09 -7.62 -31.91
CA ASN A 327 -17.42 -8.48 -30.93
C ASN A 327 -18.07 -8.44 -29.53
N PRO A 328 -19.40 -8.63 -29.41
CA PRO A 328 -20.11 -8.56 -28.15
C PRO A 328 -19.56 -9.59 -27.15
N VAL A 329 -19.49 -9.20 -25.88
CA VAL A 329 -19.04 -10.08 -24.81
C VAL A 329 -20.24 -10.81 -24.23
N VAL A 330 -20.27 -12.15 -24.41
CA VAL A 330 -21.32 -13.02 -23.88
C VAL A 330 -20.68 -14.01 -22.91
N ASP A 331 -21.21 -14.12 -21.70
CA ASP A 331 -20.68 -14.98 -20.63
C ASP A 331 -19.19 -14.75 -20.33
N GLY A 332 -18.75 -13.49 -20.42
CA GLY A 332 -17.36 -13.08 -20.18
C GLY A 332 -16.39 -13.32 -21.33
N ALA A 333 -16.83 -13.93 -22.45
CA ALA A 333 -16.01 -14.15 -23.62
C ALA A 333 -16.46 -13.27 -24.81
N SER A 334 -15.50 -12.59 -25.45
CA SER A 334 -15.79 -11.82 -26.67
C SER A 334 -16.03 -12.77 -27.85
N LYS A 335 -17.21 -12.64 -28.49
CA LYS A 335 -17.55 -13.39 -29.70
C LYS A 335 -17.02 -12.66 -30.93
N LEU A 336 -15.77 -12.95 -31.30
CA LEU A 336 -15.10 -12.32 -32.43
C LEU A 336 -15.88 -12.52 -33.74
N GLY A 337 -16.10 -11.42 -34.47
CA GLY A 337 -16.85 -11.39 -35.73
C GLY A 337 -18.37 -11.43 -35.58
N ALA A 338 -18.90 -11.69 -34.38
CA ALA A 338 -20.32 -11.59 -34.11
C ALA A 338 -20.74 -10.12 -33.97
N ARG A 339 -22.04 -9.88 -34.21
CA ARG A 339 -22.66 -8.56 -34.12
C ARG A 339 -23.90 -8.65 -33.25
N GLU A 340 -24.04 -7.73 -32.32
CA GLU A 340 -25.21 -7.62 -31.45
C GLU A 340 -25.91 -6.29 -31.69
N LEU A 341 -27.23 -6.33 -31.90
CA LEU A 341 -28.05 -5.13 -32.02
C LEU A 341 -28.57 -4.72 -30.63
N ARG A 342 -28.03 -3.65 -30.05
CA ARG A 342 -28.58 -3.03 -28.83
C ARG A 342 -29.58 -1.93 -29.19
N ARG A 343 -30.76 -1.97 -28.57
CA ARG A 343 -31.92 -1.09 -28.88
C ARG A 343 -32.29 -0.20 -27.70
N GLY A 344 -32.63 1.05 -27.99
CA GLY A 344 -33.29 1.98 -27.07
C GLY A 344 -32.39 3.09 -26.52
N PRO A 345 -32.96 4.05 -25.78
CA PRO A 345 -32.20 4.93 -24.91
C PRO A 345 -31.56 4.09 -23.80
N LEU A 346 -30.29 3.72 -24.00
CA LEU A 346 -29.54 2.89 -23.05
C LEU A 346 -28.20 3.53 -22.76
N ASN A 347 -27.90 3.60 -21.47
CA ASN A 347 -26.66 4.08 -20.91
C ASN A 347 -25.89 2.85 -20.42
N PHE A 348 -24.78 2.51 -21.07
CA PHE A 348 -23.95 1.38 -20.68
C PHE A 348 -22.47 1.62 -20.99
N PHE A 349 -21.61 0.84 -20.36
CA PHE A 349 -20.18 0.82 -20.68
C PHE A 349 -19.89 -0.28 -21.69
N LEU A 350 -19.16 0.05 -22.77
CA LEU A 350 -18.64 -0.94 -23.70
C LEU A 350 -17.65 -1.84 -22.97
N LYS A 351 -17.90 -3.16 -22.99
CA LYS A 351 -17.00 -4.14 -22.36
C LYS A 351 -15.65 -4.18 -23.12
N PRO A 352 -14.56 -4.66 -22.49
CA PRO A 352 -13.28 -4.80 -23.17
C PRO A 352 -13.42 -5.67 -24.43
N GLY A 353 -12.95 -5.15 -25.57
CA GLY A 353 -13.09 -5.80 -26.89
C GLY A 353 -14.35 -5.42 -27.68
N GLU A 354 -15.37 -4.82 -27.05
CA GLU A 354 -16.54 -4.32 -27.75
C GLU A 354 -16.22 -3.01 -28.49
N THR A 355 -16.72 -2.90 -29.71
CA THR A 355 -16.65 -1.64 -30.47
C THR A 355 -18.00 -1.34 -31.09
N ILE A 356 -18.31 -0.06 -31.26
CA ILE A 356 -19.54 0.37 -31.92
C ILE A 356 -19.22 0.55 -33.41
N GLN A 357 -19.99 -0.12 -34.27
CA GLN A 357 -19.83 0.04 -35.70
C GLN A 357 -20.11 1.50 -36.09
N ALA A 358 -19.20 2.12 -36.86
CA ALA A 358 -19.37 3.49 -37.32
C ALA A 358 -20.56 3.59 -38.29
N GLY A 359 -21.60 4.34 -37.89
CA GLY A 359 -22.79 4.59 -38.70
C GLY A 359 -24.09 4.51 -37.88
N HIS A 360 -25.06 5.37 -38.20
CA HIS A 360 -26.36 5.36 -37.54
C HIS A 360 -27.29 4.32 -38.19
N LEU A 361 -27.81 3.37 -37.41
CA LEU A 361 -28.92 2.49 -37.83
C LEU A 361 -30.26 3.10 -37.43
N ASN A 362 -30.52 4.30 -37.95
CA ASN A 362 -31.68 5.11 -37.58
C ASN A 362 -32.95 4.82 -38.39
N GLU A 363 -32.98 3.78 -39.22
CA GLU A 363 -34.18 3.50 -40.03
C GLU A 363 -35.22 2.69 -39.22
N ILE A 364 -35.91 3.36 -38.31
CA ILE A 364 -37.19 2.86 -37.79
C ILE A 364 -38.22 3.12 -38.89
N TYR A 365 -38.88 2.05 -39.36
CA TYR A 365 -39.90 2.18 -40.38
C TYR A 365 -41.27 2.30 -39.73
N LEU A 366 -41.84 3.50 -39.77
CA LEU A 366 -43.24 3.72 -39.39
C LEU A 366 -44.12 3.28 -40.57
N LEU A 367 -44.75 2.10 -40.44
CA LEU A 367 -45.63 1.55 -41.47
C LEU A 367 -47.08 1.89 -41.12
N MET A 368 -47.72 2.69 -41.99
CA MET A 368 -49.16 2.92 -41.94
C MET A 368 -49.92 1.66 -42.41
N ALA A 369 -51.23 1.60 -42.22
CA ALA A 369 -52.03 0.42 -42.59
C ALA A 369 -51.90 0.01 -44.07
N GLU A 370 -51.65 0.98 -44.95
CA GLU A 370 -51.43 0.82 -46.38
C GLU A 370 -49.96 0.55 -46.76
N ASP A 371 -49.02 0.62 -45.83
CA ASP A 371 -47.58 0.45 -46.09
C ASP A 371 -47.13 -0.99 -45.83
N GLY A 372 -46.17 -1.44 -46.64
CA GLY A 372 -45.50 -2.71 -46.44
C GLY A 372 -44.02 -2.67 -46.83
N LEU A 373 -43.21 -3.48 -46.16
CA LEU A 373 -41.80 -3.66 -46.46
C LEU A 373 -41.54 -5.07 -46.98
N LEU A 374 -40.97 -5.15 -48.17
CA LEU A 374 -40.44 -6.39 -48.70
C LEU A 374 -39.04 -6.61 -48.13
N MET A 375 -38.93 -7.65 -47.31
CA MET A 375 -37.70 -8.05 -46.63
C MET A 375 -37.03 -9.21 -47.37
N ARG A 376 -35.70 -9.31 -47.26
CA ARG A 376 -34.91 -10.47 -47.66
C ARG A 376 -33.99 -10.91 -46.52
N ALA A 377 -33.96 -12.20 -46.24
CA ALA A 377 -33.01 -12.78 -45.29
C ALA A 377 -31.62 -12.85 -45.95
N ARG A 378 -30.61 -12.27 -45.30
CA ARG A 378 -29.19 -12.42 -45.69
C ARG A 378 -28.63 -13.75 -45.22
N GLU A 379 -29.04 -14.18 -44.04
CA GLU A 379 -28.66 -15.46 -43.43
C GLU A 379 -29.88 -16.17 -42.84
N ALA A 380 -29.72 -17.42 -42.43
CA ALA A 380 -30.81 -18.17 -41.82
C ALA A 380 -30.99 -17.75 -40.36
N PHE A 381 -32.20 -17.37 -39.97
CA PHE A 381 -32.51 -16.91 -38.62
C PHE A 381 -33.94 -17.27 -38.20
N GLU A 382 -34.19 -17.24 -36.90
CA GLU A 382 -35.53 -17.42 -36.33
C GLU A 382 -36.20 -16.05 -36.15
N ASP A 383 -37.15 -15.76 -37.03
CA ASP A 383 -37.94 -14.52 -37.03
C ASP A 383 -39.06 -14.65 -35.99
N VAL A 384 -38.87 -14.02 -34.84
CA VAL A 384 -39.85 -13.98 -33.76
C VAL A 384 -40.71 -12.73 -33.94
N THR A 385 -41.93 -12.92 -34.44
CA THR A 385 -42.93 -11.85 -34.55
C THR A 385 -43.92 -11.94 -33.40
N GLU A 386 -44.11 -10.82 -32.69
CA GLU A 386 -45.19 -10.65 -31.72
C GLU A 386 -46.40 -10.05 -32.45
N ASP A 387 -47.50 -10.81 -32.50
CA ASP A 387 -48.80 -10.30 -32.98
C ASP A 387 -49.55 -9.61 -31.83
N ASP A 388 -50.51 -8.71 -32.13
CA ASP A 388 -51.29 -7.92 -31.17
C ASP A 388 -51.99 -8.75 -30.06
N ASN A 389 -52.18 -10.06 -30.28
CA ASN A 389 -52.69 -11.03 -29.30
C ASN A 389 -51.63 -11.65 -28.39
N LYS A 390 -50.40 -11.11 -28.34
CA LYS A 390 -49.26 -11.57 -27.51
C LYS A 390 -48.83 -13.03 -27.75
N VAL A 391 -49.10 -13.58 -28.93
CA VAL A 391 -48.60 -14.90 -29.34
C VAL A 391 -47.29 -14.71 -30.08
N LYS A 392 -46.20 -15.30 -29.57
CA LYS A 392 -44.90 -15.33 -30.25
C LYS A 392 -44.93 -16.34 -31.38
N ARG A 393 -44.97 -15.88 -32.63
CA ARG A 393 -44.82 -16.76 -33.79
C ARG A 393 -43.35 -16.81 -34.19
N ILE A 394 -42.75 -17.99 -34.05
CA ILE A 394 -41.36 -18.24 -34.47
C ILE A 394 -41.40 -18.79 -35.90
N THR A 395 -40.87 -18.00 -36.85
CA THR A 395 -40.77 -18.41 -38.25
C THR A 395 -39.30 -18.64 -38.60
N ARG A 396 -38.92 -19.85 -38.97
CA ARG A 396 -37.57 -20.14 -39.47
C ARG A 396 -37.40 -19.61 -40.89
N ARG A 397 -36.58 -18.58 -41.07
CA ARG A 397 -36.22 -18.00 -42.38
C ARG A 397 -34.91 -18.62 -42.85
N ARG A 398 -34.84 -19.00 -44.13
CA ARG A 398 -33.60 -19.41 -44.80
C ARG A 398 -32.97 -18.22 -45.52
N ALA A 399 -31.67 -18.29 -45.76
CA ALA A 399 -30.97 -17.27 -46.54
C ALA A 399 -31.63 -17.10 -47.93
N GLY A 400 -31.93 -15.87 -48.32
CA GLY A 400 -32.60 -15.52 -49.57
C GLY A 400 -34.13 -15.49 -49.50
N ASP A 401 -34.76 -15.98 -48.43
CA ASP A 401 -36.21 -15.93 -48.25
C ASP A 401 -36.72 -14.49 -48.28
N ARG A 402 -37.86 -14.28 -48.95
CA ARG A 402 -38.52 -12.97 -49.03
C ARG A 402 -39.86 -13.00 -48.33
N TRP A 403 -40.17 -11.95 -47.60
CA TRP A 403 -41.46 -11.79 -46.95
C TRP A 403 -41.89 -10.34 -46.89
N LEU A 404 -43.21 -10.16 -46.75
CA LEU A 404 -43.81 -8.86 -46.62
C LEU A 404 -44.17 -8.60 -45.16
N VAL A 405 -43.73 -7.44 -44.66
CA VAL A 405 -44.13 -6.89 -43.36
C VAL A 405 -45.12 -5.78 -43.62
N CYS A 406 -46.41 -5.99 -43.34
CA CYS A 406 -47.46 -4.98 -43.48
C CYS A 406 -47.62 -4.14 -42.22
N GLY A 407 -48.06 -2.89 -42.34
CA GLY A 407 -48.55 -2.07 -41.23
C GLY A 407 -49.98 -2.42 -40.81
N PRO A 408 -50.58 -1.69 -39.84
CA PRO A 408 -49.99 -0.57 -39.13
C PRO A 408 -49.06 -1.03 -38.00
N ARG A 409 -47.76 -0.74 -38.08
CA ARG A 409 -46.80 -1.00 -36.99
C ARG A 409 -45.51 -0.24 -37.16
N GLU A 410 -44.82 -0.03 -36.05
CA GLU A 410 -43.40 0.33 -36.07
C GLU A 410 -42.58 -0.94 -36.33
N TYR A 411 -41.81 -0.94 -37.40
CA TYR A 411 -40.98 -2.09 -37.76
C TYR A 411 -39.49 -1.75 -37.75
N ILE A 412 -38.75 -2.66 -37.12
CA ILE A 412 -37.31 -2.62 -36.97
C ILE A 412 -36.78 -3.89 -37.66
N PRO A 413 -36.13 -3.76 -38.83
CA PRO A 413 -35.47 -4.88 -39.48
C PRO A 413 -34.46 -5.57 -38.55
N PRO A 414 -34.45 -6.91 -38.47
CA PRO A 414 -33.39 -7.66 -37.78
C PRO A 414 -32.06 -7.57 -38.55
N LEU A 415 -30.94 -7.87 -37.89
CA LEU A 415 -29.60 -7.71 -38.48
C LEU A 415 -29.38 -8.66 -39.66
N GLU A 416 -29.98 -9.83 -39.56
CA GLU A 416 -29.94 -10.95 -40.49
C GLU A 416 -30.81 -10.70 -41.74
N ALA A 417 -31.55 -9.59 -41.79
CA ALA A 417 -32.43 -9.24 -42.89
C ALA A 417 -32.14 -7.84 -43.45
N GLU A 418 -32.50 -7.63 -44.71
CA GLU A 418 -32.43 -6.33 -45.35
C GLU A 418 -33.77 -5.95 -45.98
N VAL A 419 -34.02 -4.64 -46.03
CA VAL A 419 -35.17 -4.07 -46.73
C VAL A 419 -34.83 -4.02 -48.21
N ILE A 420 -35.55 -4.78 -49.03
CA ILE A 420 -35.41 -4.71 -50.50
C ILE A 420 -36.16 -3.48 -51.02
N GLN A 421 -37.40 -3.31 -50.58
CA GLN A 421 -38.32 -2.32 -51.15
C GLN A 421 -39.45 -1.96 -50.18
N ARG A 422 -39.83 -0.68 -50.15
CA ARG A 422 -41.09 -0.21 -49.56
C ARG A 422 -42.18 -0.22 -50.63
N GLN A 423 -43.33 -0.79 -50.33
CA GLN A 423 -44.48 -0.86 -51.23
C GLN A 423 -45.76 -0.45 -50.50
N ARG A 424 -46.69 0.17 -51.23
CA ARG A 424 -48.04 0.47 -50.74
C ARG A 424 -49.03 -0.59 -51.21
N ALA A 425 -50.13 -0.75 -50.49
CA ALA A 425 -51.19 -1.68 -50.86
C ALA A 425 -51.73 -1.33 -52.26
N VAL A 426 -51.94 -2.35 -53.08
CA VAL A 426 -52.44 -2.19 -54.45
C VAL A 426 -53.94 -1.90 -54.45
N ILE A 427 -54.68 -2.47 -53.50
CA ILE A 427 -56.10 -2.21 -53.29
C ILE A 427 -56.29 -1.78 -51.85
N GLN A 428 -57.00 -0.66 -51.68
CA GLN A 428 -57.27 -0.03 -50.40
C GLN A 428 -58.79 0.05 -50.23
N LEU A 429 -59.31 -0.68 -49.26
CA LEU A 429 -60.73 -0.66 -48.88
C LEU A 429 -60.83 -0.09 -47.47
N GLU A 430 -60.73 1.24 -47.38
CA GLU A 430 -60.68 1.97 -46.10
C GLU A 430 -61.88 1.66 -45.19
N GLY A 431 -63.09 1.58 -45.77
CA GLY A 431 -64.31 1.28 -45.02
C GLY A 431 -64.36 -0.12 -44.37
N LEU A 432 -63.50 -1.04 -44.81
CA LEU A 432 -63.39 -2.41 -44.27
C LEU A 432 -62.04 -2.67 -43.60
N ASN A 433 -61.16 -1.66 -43.49
CA ASN A 433 -59.76 -1.83 -43.06
C ASN A 433 -59.01 -2.95 -43.80
N LEU A 434 -59.29 -3.13 -45.09
CA LEU A 434 -58.69 -4.20 -45.89
C LEU A 434 -57.71 -3.64 -46.92
N TYR A 435 -56.43 -4.03 -46.77
CA TYR A 435 -55.32 -3.59 -47.59
C TYR A 435 -54.68 -4.80 -48.27
N ILE A 436 -54.70 -4.84 -49.60
CA ILE A 436 -54.18 -5.97 -50.38
C ILE A 436 -52.85 -5.56 -51.03
N PHE A 437 -51.80 -6.30 -50.72
CA PHE A 437 -50.45 -6.06 -51.25
C PHE A 437 -50.07 -7.00 -52.40
N ASN A 438 -50.78 -8.11 -52.57
CA ASN A 438 -50.55 -9.06 -53.66
C ASN A 438 -51.87 -9.44 -54.32
N ILE A 439 -51.98 -9.18 -55.63
CA ILE A 439 -53.19 -9.42 -56.43
C ILE A 439 -53.25 -10.88 -56.95
N GLY A 440 -52.12 -11.59 -56.97
CA GLY A 440 -52.03 -12.95 -57.51
C GLY A 440 -53.06 -13.93 -56.93
N PRO A 441 -53.21 -14.03 -55.60
CA PRO A 441 -54.22 -14.90 -54.97
C PRO A 441 -55.65 -14.51 -55.33
N ILE A 442 -55.92 -13.21 -55.49
CA ILE A 442 -57.27 -12.68 -55.81
C ILE A 442 -57.63 -12.98 -57.25
N ILE A 443 -56.68 -12.85 -58.17
CA ILE A 443 -56.88 -13.26 -59.57
C ILE A 443 -57.15 -14.75 -59.65
N GLY A 444 -56.41 -15.56 -58.89
CA GLY A 444 -56.63 -17.02 -58.80
C GLY A 444 -58.02 -17.37 -58.23
N LEU A 445 -58.44 -16.70 -57.16
CA LEU A 445 -59.77 -16.90 -56.55
C LEU A 445 -60.91 -16.42 -57.46
N ALA A 446 -60.75 -15.27 -58.12
CA ALA A 446 -61.71 -14.76 -59.10
C ALA A 446 -61.82 -15.70 -60.30
N PHE A 447 -60.69 -16.26 -60.77
CA PHE A 447 -60.68 -17.28 -61.81
C PHE A 447 -61.38 -18.56 -61.35
N LEU A 448 -61.11 -19.04 -60.13
CA LEU A 448 -61.74 -20.25 -59.59
C LEU A 448 -63.24 -20.04 -59.36
N LEU A 449 -63.65 -18.85 -58.91
CA LEU A 449 -65.06 -18.47 -58.75
C LEU A 449 -65.77 -18.33 -60.11
N LEU A 450 -65.09 -17.82 -61.14
CA LEU A 450 -65.59 -17.83 -62.53
C LEU A 450 -65.78 -19.26 -63.05
N VAL A 451 -64.82 -20.16 -62.80
CA VAL A 451 -64.95 -21.59 -63.16
C VAL A 451 -66.10 -22.25 -62.41
N LEU A 452 -66.30 -21.91 -61.14
CA LEU A 452 -67.38 -22.46 -60.31
C LEU A 452 -68.76 -21.93 -60.77
N LEU A 453 -68.87 -20.64 -61.09
CA LEU A 453 -70.08 -20.05 -61.69
C LEU A 453 -70.39 -20.65 -63.06
N TRP A 454 -69.36 -20.94 -63.87
CA TRP A 454 -69.54 -21.62 -65.15
C TRP A 454 -70.11 -23.03 -64.99
N PHE A 455 -69.68 -23.79 -63.98
CA PHE A 455 -70.23 -25.12 -63.67
C PHE A 455 -71.66 -25.05 -63.12
N VAL A 456 -71.97 -24.08 -62.23
CA VAL A 456 -73.32 -23.91 -61.67
C VAL A 456 -74.32 -23.45 -62.74
N GLY A 457 -73.90 -22.59 -63.68
CA GLY A 457 -74.73 -22.12 -64.80
C GLY A 457 -75.16 -23.23 -65.77
N ARG A 458 -74.37 -24.31 -65.88
CA ARG A 458 -74.75 -25.49 -66.69
C ARG A 458 -75.77 -26.41 -66.00
N SER A 459 -75.89 -26.37 -64.68
CA SER A 459 -76.82 -27.22 -63.92
C SER A 459 -78.27 -26.70 -63.98
N LEU A 460 -78.47 -25.40 -64.20
CA LEU A 460 -79.78 -24.73 -64.14
C LEU A 460 -80.44 -24.50 -65.52
N GLY A 461 -79.83 -24.96 -66.62
CA GLY A 461 -80.28 -24.67 -67.99
C GLY A 461 -81.06 -25.78 -68.72
N GLY A 462 -81.42 -26.89 -68.06
CA GLY A 462 -82.04 -28.05 -68.70
C GLY A 462 -83.50 -28.29 -68.27
N GLY A 463 -84.47 -27.60 -68.90
CA GLY A 463 -85.88 -27.99 -68.77
C GLY A 463 -86.90 -26.93 -69.20
N SER A 464 -87.33 -26.94 -70.46
CA SER A 464 -88.72 -26.68 -70.88
C SER A 464 -88.88 -26.94 -72.38
N SER A 465 -89.67 -27.95 -72.72
CA SER A 465 -90.19 -28.23 -74.07
C SER A 465 -91.72 -28.14 -73.97
N ALA A 466 -92.32 -27.10 -74.52
CA ALA A 466 -93.76 -26.99 -74.75
C ALA A 466 -94.04 -27.00 -76.26
N ALA A 467 -95.03 -27.81 -76.65
CA ALA A 467 -95.43 -28.15 -78.01
C ALA A 467 -96.04 -26.97 -78.82
N PRO A 468 -96.12 -27.06 -80.17
CA PRO A 468 -96.47 -25.95 -81.06
C PRO A 468 -97.98 -25.90 -81.38
N PRO A 469 -98.51 -24.78 -81.93
CA PRO A 469 -99.86 -24.74 -82.48
C PRO A 469 -99.88 -25.13 -83.97
N THR A 470 -100.90 -25.90 -84.32
CA THR A 470 -101.27 -26.39 -85.65
C THR A 470 -101.92 -25.30 -86.51
N ILE A 471 -101.53 -25.18 -87.78
CA ILE A 471 -102.32 -24.54 -88.84
C ILE A 471 -102.77 -25.65 -89.80
N LEU A 472 -104.09 -25.71 -90.02
CA LEU A 472 -104.76 -26.60 -90.96
C LEU A 472 -104.35 -26.31 -92.41
N ASP A 473 -104.16 -27.36 -93.19
CA ASP A 473 -104.49 -27.36 -94.61
C ASP A 473 -105.52 -28.49 -94.85
N GLN A 474 -106.56 -28.16 -95.61
CA GLN A 474 -107.75 -28.99 -95.87
C GLN A 474 -107.69 -29.61 -97.28
N GLN A 475 -108.43 -30.72 -97.43
CA GLN A 475 -108.88 -31.42 -98.67
C GLN A 475 -107.86 -32.41 -99.30
N GLU A 476 -108.22 -33.63 -99.70
CA GLU A 476 -109.52 -34.25 -99.97
C GLU A 476 -109.45 -35.80 -99.96
N LEU A 477 -110.64 -36.42 -99.87
CA LEU A 477 -111.06 -37.84 -100.00
C LEU A 477 -111.08 -38.75 -98.76
#